data_AF-A0A0P9D268-F1
#
_entry.id   AF-A0A0P9D268-F1
#
_cell.length_a   1.000
_cell.length_b   1.000
_cell.length_c   1.000
_cell.angle_alpha   90.00
_cell.angle_beta   90.00
_cell.angle_gamma   90.00
#
_symmetry.space_group_name_H-M   'P 1'
#
loop_
_entity.id
_entity.type
_entity.pdbx_description
1 polymer ?
#
loop_
_entity_poly.entity_id
_entity_poly.type
_entity_poly.pdbx_seq_one_letter_code
_entity_poly.pdbx_strand_id
1 'polypeptide(L)' 'EIRAGAEDTRELSALNYRLWYRIRLPDGRSGWAQAAVPSAAETDSRGRPTGVQFNFLPAVIAQASS' A
#
# COMPACT_ATOMS: atom_id res chain seq x y z
N GLU A 1 5.86 4.35 37.77
CA GLU A 1 6.02 3.08 37.03
C GLU A 1 4.94 3.03 35.96
N ILE A 2 5.29 3.16 34.68
CA ILE A 2 4.30 3.13 33.59
C ILE A 2 4.09 1.68 33.19
N ARG A 3 2.93 1.12 33.51
CA ARG A 3 2.50 -0.16 32.94
C ARG A 3 1.91 0.11 31.56
N ALA A 4 2.68 -0.16 30.51
CA ALA A 4 2.11 -0.35 29.20
C ALA A 4 1.23 -1.61 29.25
N GLY A 5 -0.02 -1.52 28.79
CA GLY A 5 -0.87 -2.69 28.57
C GLY A 5 -0.21 -3.63 27.56
N ALA A 6 -0.63 -4.90 27.55
CA ALA A 6 -0.05 -5.91 26.66
C ALA A 6 0.00 -5.38 25.23
N GLU A 7 1.21 -5.31 24.66
CA GLU A 7 1.39 -5.06 23.23
C GLU A 7 0.64 -6.15 22.47
N ASP A 8 -0.53 -5.81 21.93
CA ASP A 8 -1.20 -6.62 20.91
C ASP A 8 -0.56 -6.33 19.54
N THR A 9 0.77 -6.41 19.47
CA THR A 9 1.54 -6.32 18.24
C THR A 9 1.51 -7.67 17.54
N ARG A 10 0.32 -8.20 17.25
CA ARG A 10 0.25 -9.53 16.64
C ARG A 10 0.56 -9.52 15.16
N GLU A 11 0.35 -8.42 14.43
CA GLU A 11 0.53 -8.45 12.97
C GLU A 11 0.90 -7.10 12.30
N LEU A 12 1.93 -6.40 12.81
CA LEU A 12 2.56 -5.28 12.08
C LEU A 12 3.44 -5.77 10.92
N SER A 13 2.90 -6.67 10.09
CA SER A 13 3.57 -7.11 8.87
C SER A 13 3.06 -6.30 7.69
N ALA A 14 3.96 -5.92 6.78
CA ALA A 14 3.59 -5.26 5.54
C ALA A 14 2.65 -6.14 4.67
N LEU A 15 2.58 -7.45 4.94
CA LEU A 15 1.62 -8.38 4.31
C LEU A 15 0.15 -7.98 4.52
N ASN A 16 -0.16 -7.23 5.58
CA ASN A 16 -1.53 -6.84 5.90
C ASN A 16 -1.96 -5.51 5.24
N TYR A 17 -1.04 -4.79 4.58
CA TYR A 17 -1.40 -3.56 3.87
C TYR A 17 -2.15 -3.88 2.57
N ARG A 18 -3.43 -3.53 2.53
CA ARG A 18 -4.31 -3.67 1.36
C ARG A 18 -4.74 -2.30 0.84
N LEU A 19 -3.81 -1.59 0.19
CA LEU A 19 -4.07 -0.29 -0.41
C LEU A 19 -4.27 -0.41 -1.93
N TRP A 20 -5.31 0.24 -2.45
CA TRP A 20 -5.70 0.18 -3.86
C TRP A 20 -6.08 1.56 -4.38
N TYR A 21 -5.71 1.86 -5.62
CA TYR A 21 -6.24 3.00 -6.37
C TYR A 21 -7.51 2.58 -7.11
N ARG A 22 -8.54 3.44 -7.08
CA ARG A 22 -9.66 3.34 -8.01
C ARG A 22 -9.40 4.24 -9.21
N ILE A 23 -9.27 3.65 -10.38
CA ILE A 23 -8.90 4.34 -11.61
C ILE A 23 -10.09 4.35 -12.54
N ARG A 24 -10.35 5.49 -13.20
CA ARG A 24 -11.27 5.58 -14.32
C ARG A 24 -10.49 5.72 -15.62
N LEU A 25 -10.82 4.90 -16.60
CA LEU A 25 -10.22 4.89 -17.93
C LEU A 25 -10.94 5.90 -18.84
N PRO A 26 -10.29 6.34 -19.93
CA PRO A 26 -10.90 7.27 -20.90
C PRO A 26 -12.19 6.75 -21.53
N ASP A 27 -12.34 5.42 -21.66
CA ASP A 27 -13.56 4.77 -22.15
C ASP A 27 -14.71 4.73 -21.10
N GLY A 28 -14.52 5.38 -19.95
CA GLY A 28 -15.50 5.50 -18.88
C GLY A 28 -15.50 4.33 -17.89
N ARG A 29 -14.81 3.22 -18.18
CA ARG A 29 -14.73 2.08 -17.25
C ARG A 29 -13.92 2.45 -16.01
N SER A 30 -14.19 1.77 -14.90
CA SER A 30 -13.40 1.91 -13.68
C SER A 30 -12.84 0.57 -13.22
N GLY A 31 -11.65 0.59 -12.64
CA GLY A 31 -10.97 -0.59 -12.12
C GLY A 31 -10.13 -0.28 -10.88
N TRP A 32 -9.61 -1.33 -10.26
CA TRP A 32 -8.72 -1.24 -9.11
C TRP A 32 -7.31 -1.61 -9.52
N ALA A 33 -6.32 -0.84 -9.06
CA ALA A 33 -4.91 -1.18 -9.19
C ALA A 33 -4.26 -1.19 -7.81
N GLN A 34 -3.38 -2.16 -7.57
CA GLN A 34 -2.71 -2.29 -6.28
C GLN A 34 -1.73 -1.13 -6.08
N ALA A 35 -1.96 -0.35 -5.02
CA ALA A 35 -1.19 0.86 -4.74
C ALA A 35 0.10 0.59 -3.96
N ALA A 36 0.08 -0.43 -3.11
CA ALA A 36 1.25 -0.81 -2.31
C ALA A 36 1.38 -2.33 -2.22
N VAL A 37 2.63 -2.79 -2.21
CA VAL A 37 3.01 -4.20 -2.03
C VAL A 37 4.00 -4.31 -0.88
N PRO A 38 4.06 -5.46 -0.18
CA PRO A 38 5.13 -5.74 0.78
C PRO A 38 6.50 -5.64 0.12
N SER A 39 7.45 -4.99 0.78
CA SER A 39 8.82 -4.85 0.32
C SER A 39 9.76 -5.77 1.08
N ALA A 40 10.60 -6.51 0.37
CA ALA A 40 11.65 -7.34 0.98
C ALA A 40 12.91 -6.54 1.36
N ALA A 41 12.92 -5.21 1.18
CA ALA A 41 14.06 -4.35 1.51
C ALA A 41 14.36 -4.32 3.02
N GLU A 42 13.33 -4.48 3.85
CA GLU A 42 13.42 -4.56 5.30
C GLU A 42 12.55 -5.71 5.80
N THR A 43 13.11 -6.55 6.66
CA THR A 43 12.42 -7.72 7.22
C THR A 43 12.65 -7.86 8.73
N ASP A 44 11.70 -8.48 9.42
CA ASP A 44 11.87 -8.87 10.83
C ASP A 44 12.86 -10.05 10.98
N SER A 45 13.11 -10.48 12.22
CA SER A 45 13.98 -11.62 12.53
C SER A 45 13.48 -12.97 12.00
N ARG A 46 12.26 -13.02 11.45
CA ARG A 46 11.64 -14.20 10.82
C ARG A 46 11.57 -14.05 9.29
N GLY A 47 12.21 -13.01 8.72
CA GLY A 47 12.24 -12.75 7.28
C GLY A 47 10.92 -12.18 6.72
N ARG A 48 10.01 -11.69 7.57
CA ARG A 48 8.74 -11.10 7.11
C ARG A 48 8.94 -9.63 6.75
N PRO A 49 8.44 -9.17 5.58
CA PRO A 49 8.46 -7.75 5.21
C PRO A 49 7.89 -6.83 6.30
N THR A 50 8.66 -5.83 6.69
CA THR A 50 8.23 -4.77 7.62
C THR A 50 7.85 -3.48 6.91
N GLY A 51 8.34 -3.28 5.68
CA GLY A 51 8.03 -2.11 4.86
C GLY A 51 7.14 -2.41 3.66
N VAL A 52 6.51 -1.37 3.10
CA VAL A 52 5.77 -1.43 1.83
C VAL A 52 6.48 -0.62 0.75
N GLN A 53 6.37 -1.07 -0.49
CA GLN A 53 6.73 -0.29 -1.67
C GLN A 53 5.45 0.25 -2.32
N PHE A 54 5.45 1.55 -2.67
CA PHE A 54 4.37 2.17 -3.41
C PHE A 54 4.58 1.99 -4.93
N ASN A 55 3.51 1.58 -5.60
CA ASN A 55 3.43 1.55 -7.05
C ASN A 55 2.85 2.89 -7.53
N PHE A 56 3.71 3.85 -7.83
CA PHE A 56 3.27 5.13 -8.37
C PHE A 56 2.83 4.98 -9.82
N LEU A 57 1.59 5.38 -10.10
CA LEU A 57 1.07 5.41 -11.45
C LEU A 57 1.38 6.78 -12.07
N PRO A 58 1.76 6.84 -13.36
CA PRO A 58 1.99 8.09 -14.04
C PRO A 58 0.71 8.93 -14.02
N ALA A 59 0.82 10.19 -13.61
CA ALA A 59 -0.28 11.13 -13.71
C ALA A 59 -0.54 11.44 -15.19
N VAL A 60 -1.57 10.82 -15.76
CA VAL A 60 -2.10 11.26 -17.06
C VAL A 60 -2.96 12.48 -16.78
N ILE A 61 -2.36 13.67 -16.86
CA ILE A 61 -3.13 14.92 -16.87
C ILE A 61 -3.82 14.97 -18.23
N ALA A 62 -5.06 14.47 -18.29
CA ALA A 62 -5.89 14.63 -19.47
C ALA A 62 -6.03 16.13 -19.71
N GLN A 63 -5.44 16.63 -20.80
CA GLN A 63 -5.68 18.01 -21.21
C GLN A 63 -7.17 18.15 -21.48
N ALA A 64 -7.84 19.03 -20.75
CA ALA A 64 -9.19 19.42 -21.09
C ALA A 64 -9.13 20.09 -22.46
N SER A 65 -9.59 19.38 -23.50
CA SER A 65 -9.86 20.02 -24.79
C SER A 65 -10.91 21.09 -24.53
N SER A 66 -10.55 22.34 -24.86
CA SER A 66 -11.40 23.52 -24.75
C SER A 66 -12.50 23.50 -25.82
#